data_AF-A0A6I5NZF1-F1
#
_entry.id   AF-A0A6I5NZF1-F1
#
_cell.length_a   1.000
_cell.length_b   1.000
_cell.length_c   1.000
_cell.angle_alpha   90.00
_cell.angle_beta   90.00
_cell.angle_gamma   90.00
#
_symmetry.space_group_name_H-M   'P 1'
#
loop_
_entity.id
_entity.type
_entity.pdbx_description
1 polymer ?
#
loop_
_entity_poly.entity_id
_entity_poly.type
_entity_poly.pdbx_seq_one_letter_code
_entity_poly.pdbx_strand_id
1 'polypeptide(L)'
;MARNWAITIGINQYRYLQSLNYAVQDADAVRQFFEQTLGFHQVYHFTDSSPPIPQDYGPDLDSQPSSTTLGRFLRRRFEERFLQDGDNLWFFFAGHGVRRNNRDYLMPFDGDLDDLDRSAIPIHYLSERLRRSGADNIILLIDACRSPEGQR
;
A
#
# COMPACT_ATOMS: atom_id res chain seq x y z
N MET A 1 12.47 22.75 -3.92
CA MET A 1 13.03 21.41 -4.23
C MET A 1 11.87 20.44 -4.26
N ALA A 2 11.86 19.51 -5.21
CA ALA A 2 10.86 18.44 -5.29
C ALA A 2 10.80 17.65 -3.98
N ARG A 3 9.61 17.40 -3.45
CA ARG A 3 9.39 16.56 -2.28
C ARG A 3 9.07 15.15 -2.72
N ASN A 4 9.67 14.18 -2.04
CA ASN A 4 9.38 12.76 -2.24
C ASN A 4 8.52 12.27 -1.08
N TRP A 5 7.38 11.67 -1.43
CA TRP A 5 6.48 11.00 -0.50
C TRP A 5 6.45 9.52 -0.83
N ALA A 6 6.29 8.68 0.18
CA ALA A 6 6.18 7.24 -0.02
C ALA A 6 5.05 6.61 0.79
N ILE A 7 4.52 5.52 0.25
CA ILE A 7 3.71 4.54 0.96
C ILE A 7 4.44 3.20 0.83
N THR A 8 4.72 2.55 1.94
CA THR A 8 5.34 1.22 1.99
C THR A 8 4.40 0.27 2.72
N ILE A 9 4.12 -0.88 2.10
CA ILE A 9 3.21 -1.89 2.64
C ILE A 9 3.91 -3.25 2.58
N GLY A 10 3.96 -3.96 3.70
CA GLY A 10 4.51 -5.32 3.78
C GLY A 10 3.60 -6.19 4.64
N ILE A 11 3.16 -7.34 4.11
CA ILE A 11 2.19 -8.20 4.80
C ILE A 11 2.72 -9.63 4.84
N ASN A 12 2.94 -10.17 6.04
CA ASN A 12 3.34 -11.55 6.22
C ASN A 12 2.18 -12.41 6.72
N GLN A 13 1.43 -11.94 7.72
CA GLN A 13 0.41 -12.72 8.39
C GLN A 13 -0.98 -12.50 7.81
N TYR A 14 -1.40 -13.40 6.92
CA TYR A 14 -2.73 -13.39 6.32
C TYR A 14 -3.72 -14.21 7.13
N ARG A 15 -4.95 -13.72 7.25
CA ARG A 15 -6.03 -14.41 7.97
C ARG A 15 -6.61 -15.58 7.18
N TYR A 16 -6.73 -15.43 5.86
CA TYR A 16 -7.40 -16.39 4.97
C TYR A 16 -6.49 -16.90 3.84
N LEU A 17 -5.23 -16.45 3.79
CA LEU A 17 -4.22 -16.87 2.80
C LEU A 17 -3.01 -17.46 3.52
N GLN A 18 -2.12 -18.10 2.76
CA GLN A 18 -0.85 -18.58 3.29
C GLN A 18 0.03 -17.41 3.74
N SER A 19 0.63 -17.52 4.94
CA SER A 19 1.58 -16.50 5.42
C SER A 19 2.85 -16.43 4.56
N LEU A 20 3.44 -15.25 4.49
CA LEU A 20 4.74 -14.97 3.90
C LEU A 20 5.78 -14.72 5.00
N ASN A 21 7.06 -14.73 4.63
CA ASN A 21 8.16 -14.58 5.59
C ASN A 21 8.93 -13.25 5.45
N TYR A 22 8.95 -12.63 4.27
CA TYR A 22 9.88 -11.56 3.96
C TYR A 22 9.23 -10.21 3.61
N ALA A 23 7.93 -10.17 3.34
CA ALA A 23 7.27 -8.96 2.86
C ALA A 23 7.36 -7.77 3.83
N VAL A 24 7.25 -8.04 5.14
CA VAL A 24 7.45 -7.02 6.19
C VAL A 24 8.89 -6.52 6.18
N GLN A 25 9.87 -7.42 6.10
CA GLN A 25 11.30 -7.06 6.08
C GLN A 25 11.65 -6.23 4.83
N ASP A 26 11.07 -6.56 3.67
CA ASP A 26 11.27 -5.82 2.44
C ASP A 26 10.70 -4.40 2.55
N ALA A 27 9.48 -4.26 3.09
CA ALA A 27 8.86 -2.96 3.33
C ALA A 27 9.63 -2.10 4.35
N ASP A 28 10.16 -2.73 5.41
CA ASP A 28 11.00 -2.08 6.41
C ASP A 28 12.32 -1.57 5.80
N ALA A 29 12.98 -2.39 4.97
CA ALA A 29 14.22 -2.01 4.30
C ALA A 29 13.99 -0.84 3.33
N VAL A 30 12.90 -0.87 2.55
CA VAL A 30 12.52 0.22 1.65
C VAL A 30 12.19 1.50 2.42
N ARG A 31 11.45 1.39 3.52
CA ARG A 31 11.16 2.53 4.41
C ARG A 31 12.46 3.16 4.92
N GLN A 32 13.36 2.35 5.49
CA GLN A 32 14.63 2.83 6.03
C GLN A 32 15.48 3.52 4.94
N PHE A 33 15.53 2.94 3.74
CA PHE A 33 16.23 3.55 2.61
C PHE A 33 15.64 4.92 2.23
N PHE A 34 14.31 5.03 2.14
CA PHE A 34 13.63 6.29 1.84
C PHE A 34 13.85 7.36 2.91
N GLU A 35 13.75 7.01 4.19
CA GLU A 35 13.91 7.95 5.30
C GLU A 35 15.38 8.35 5.50
N GLN A 36 16.31 7.38 5.52
CA GLN A 36 17.68 7.60 5.98
C GLN A 36 18.64 7.96 4.84
N THR A 37 18.43 7.43 3.63
CA THR A 37 19.36 7.64 2.51
C THR A 37 18.86 8.70 1.55
N LEU A 38 17.57 8.66 1.20
CA LEU A 38 17.00 9.58 0.21
C LEU A 38 16.32 10.82 0.81
N GLY A 39 16.13 10.85 2.14
CA GLY A 39 15.55 11.99 2.84
C GLY A 39 14.12 12.32 2.40
N PHE A 40 13.28 11.29 2.21
CA PHE A 40 11.87 11.47 1.85
C PHE A 40 11.16 12.31 2.91
N HIS A 41 10.27 13.20 2.45
CA HIS A 41 9.56 14.13 3.33
C HIS A 41 8.55 13.42 4.23
N GLN A 42 7.92 12.37 3.71
CA GLN A 42 6.94 11.57 4.44
C GLN A 42 6.95 10.14 3.93
N VAL A 43 6.94 9.17 4.83
CA VAL A 43 6.74 7.76 4.52
C VAL A 43 5.58 7.22 5.35
N TYR A 44 4.50 6.81 4.69
CA TYR A 44 3.41 6.06 5.32
C TYR A 44 3.75 4.58 5.27
N HIS A 45 3.85 3.95 6.44
CA HIS A 45 4.34 2.59 6.54
C HIS A 45 3.30 1.69 7.19
N PHE A 46 2.92 0.63 6.49
CA PHE A 46 1.90 -0.33 6.89
C PHE A 46 2.49 -1.74 6.92
N THR A 47 2.60 -2.33 8.10
CA THR A 47 3.00 -3.72 8.29
C THR A 47 2.21 -4.36 9.41
N ASP A 48 2.38 -5.67 9.58
CA ASP A 48 1.73 -6.46 10.63
C ASP A 48 2.01 -5.91 12.05
N SER A 49 3.11 -5.18 12.24
CA SER A 49 3.60 -4.71 13.54
C SER A 49 4.09 -3.26 13.56
N SER A 50 3.81 -2.47 12.51
CA SER A 50 4.21 -1.06 12.50
C SER A 50 3.46 -0.26 13.58
N PRO A 51 4.03 0.86 14.08
CA PRO A 51 3.29 1.77 14.94
C PRO A 51 2.10 2.41 14.17
N PRO A 52 1.06 2.89 14.86
CA PRO A 52 -0.01 3.66 14.23
C PRO A 52 0.52 4.88 13.47
N ILE A 53 -0.20 5.29 12.43
CA ILE A 53 0.16 6.42 11.57
C ILE A 53 -0.56 7.68 12.09
N PRO A 54 0.20 8.72 12.48
CA PRO A 54 -0.38 10.00 12.89
C PRO A 54 -1.27 10.60 11.81
N GLN A 55 -2.37 11.20 12.22
CA GLN A 55 -3.30 11.93 11.33
C GLN A 55 -3.37 13.39 11.76
N ASP A 56 -3.57 14.29 10.80
CA ASP A 56 -3.73 15.73 11.09
C ASP A 56 -4.98 15.99 11.94
N TYR A 57 -6.02 15.15 11.78
CA TYR A 57 -7.27 15.24 12.50
C TYR A 57 -7.81 13.87 12.88
N GLY A 58 -8.24 13.73 14.14
CA GLY A 58 -8.79 12.48 14.69
C GLY A 58 -7.74 11.57 15.31
N PRO A 59 -8.11 10.34 15.69
CA PRO A 59 -7.16 9.38 16.25
C PRO A 59 -6.19 8.88 15.17
N ASP A 60 -5.02 8.42 15.63
CA ASP A 60 -4.05 7.76 14.78
C ASP A 60 -4.69 6.60 14.02
N LEU A 61 -4.27 6.44 12.77
CA LEU A 61 -4.72 5.37 11.91
C LEU A 61 -3.94 4.10 12.27
N ASP A 62 -4.65 3.00 12.50
CA ASP A 62 -4.03 1.67 12.58
C ASP A 62 -3.17 1.42 11.34
N SER A 63 -1.96 0.89 11.52
CA SER A 63 -1.04 0.61 10.42
C SER A 63 -1.09 -0.84 9.97
N GLN A 64 -1.86 -1.69 10.67
CA GLN A 64 -2.11 -3.05 10.20
C GLN A 64 -2.88 -3.01 8.87
N PRO A 65 -2.36 -3.62 7.80
CA PRO A 65 -2.85 -3.43 6.42
C PRO A 65 -4.12 -4.24 6.13
N SER A 66 -5.23 -3.93 6.82
CA SER A 66 -6.56 -4.46 6.52
C SER A 66 -7.20 -3.76 5.33
N SER A 67 -8.18 -4.43 4.73
CA SER A 67 -9.09 -3.87 3.71
C SER A 67 -9.69 -2.54 4.15
N THR A 68 -10.12 -2.45 5.42
CA THR A 68 -10.71 -1.25 6.02
C THR A 68 -9.67 -0.15 6.23
N THR A 69 -8.51 -0.50 6.79
CA THR A 69 -7.43 0.45 7.07
C THR A 69 -6.93 1.09 5.79
N LEU A 70 -6.51 0.28 4.82
CA LEU A 70 -5.98 0.75 3.54
C LEU A 70 -7.05 1.47 2.73
N GLY A 71 -8.30 0.97 2.72
CA GLY A 71 -9.42 1.63 2.06
C GLY A 71 -9.73 3.01 2.66
N ARG A 72 -9.71 3.14 4.00
CA ARG A 72 -9.89 4.42 4.70
C ARG A 72 -8.75 5.38 4.40
N PHE A 73 -7.51 4.90 4.44
CA PHE A 73 -6.33 5.69 4.12
C PHE A 73 -6.40 6.24 2.70
N LEU A 74 -6.58 5.36 1.70
CA LEU A 74 -6.64 5.76 0.29
C LEU A 74 -7.80 6.73 0.02
N ARG A 75 -8.95 6.56 0.69
CA ARG A 75 -10.09 7.46 0.53
C ARG A 75 -9.84 8.84 1.13
N ARG A 76 -9.34 8.90 2.37
CA ARG A 76 -9.17 10.17 3.10
C ARG A 76 -7.92 10.93 2.68
N ARG A 77 -6.77 10.23 2.59
CA ARG A 77 -5.49 10.86 2.30
C ARG A 77 -5.44 11.47 0.90
N PHE A 78 -6.19 10.89 -0.04
CA PHE A 78 -6.26 11.29 -1.45
C PHE A 78 -7.64 11.87 -1.81
N GLU A 79 -8.39 12.37 -0.82
CA GLU A 79 -9.62 13.12 -1.04
C GLU A 79 -9.29 14.49 -1.65
N GLU A 80 -8.26 15.14 -1.12
CA GLU A 80 -7.74 16.41 -1.59
C GLU A 80 -6.28 16.29 -2.05
N ARG A 81 -5.91 17.15 -3.01
CA ARG A 81 -4.54 17.29 -3.50
C ARG A 81 -3.63 17.77 -2.36
N PHE A 82 -2.47 17.15 -2.21
CA PHE A 82 -1.50 17.51 -1.15
C PHE A 82 -0.06 17.62 -1.64
N LEU A 83 0.20 17.23 -2.88
CA LEU A 83 1.49 17.39 -3.56
C LEU A 83 1.37 18.44 -4.66
N GLN A 84 2.50 19.06 -5.01
CA GLN A 84 2.59 20.09 -6.02
C GLN A 84 3.29 19.58 -7.28
N ASP A 85 3.23 20.36 -8.36
CA ASP A 85 3.98 20.09 -9.57
C ASP A 85 5.48 20.01 -9.20
N GLY A 86 6.17 18.99 -9.71
CA GLY A 86 7.54 18.62 -9.38
C GLY A 86 7.69 17.60 -8.25
N ASP A 87 6.66 17.35 -7.42
CA ASP A 87 6.72 16.37 -6.34
C ASP A 87 6.52 14.93 -6.87
N ASN A 88 7.05 13.96 -6.11
CA ASN A 88 6.99 12.54 -6.46
C ASN A 88 6.29 11.72 -5.38
N LEU A 89 5.48 10.76 -5.81
CA LEU A 89 4.85 9.78 -4.93
C LEU A 89 5.30 8.36 -5.28
N TRP A 90 5.87 7.67 -4.30
CA TRP A 90 6.31 6.29 -4.40
C TRP A 90 5.33 5.38 -3.67
N PHE A 91 4.96 4.28 -4.30
CA PHE A 91 4.13 3.24 -3.69
C PHE A 91 4.88 1.91 -3.81
N PHE A 92 5.24 1.35 -2.66
CA PHE A 92 5.85 0.02 -2.54
C PHE A 92 4.89 -0.92 -1.84
N PHE A 93 4.67 -2.10 -2.44
CA PHE A 93 3.89 -3.17 -1.85
C PHE A 93 4.65 -4.49 -1.97
N ALA A 94 4.79 -5.20 -0.86
CA ALA A 94 5.22 -6.59 -0.80
C ALA A 94 4.12 -7.44 -0.15
N GLY A 95 3.69 -8.50 -0.81
CA GLY A 95 2.61 -9.37 -0.31
C GLY A 95 1.94 -10.21 -1.38
N HIS A 96 0.76 -10.75 -1.07
CA HIS A 96 -0.07 -11.48 -2.04
C HIS A 96 -0.74 -10.56 -3.05
N GLY A 97 -0.66 -10.96 -4.32
CA GLY A 97 -1.43 -10.40 -5.42
C GLY A 97 -2.32 -11.49 -6.02
N VAL A 98 -3.50 -11.10 -6.50
CA VAL A 98 -4.43 -12.04 -7.15
C VAL A 98 -4.89 -11.47 -8.46
N ARG A 99 -5.02 -12.33 -9.48
CA ARG A 99 -5.63 -11.97 -10.75
C ARG A 99 -6.92 -12.75 -10.97
N ARG A 100 -8.04 -12.04 -11.09
CA ARG A 100 -9.37 -12.62 -11.38
C ARG A 100 -10.09 -11.77 -12.42
N ASN A 101 -10.74 -12.40 -13.40
CA ASN A 101 -11.48 -11.70 -14.46
C ASN A 101 -10.69 -10.58 -15.14
N ASN A 102 -9.41 -10.84 -15.44
CA ASN A 102 -8.50 -9.87 -16.04
C ASN A 102 -8.25 -8.59 -15.23
N ARG A 103 -8.48 -8.63 -13.91
CA ARG A 103 -8.18 -7.57 -12.95
C ARG A 103 -7.15 -8.05 -11.94
N ASP A 104 -6.18 -7.20 -11.65
CA ASP A 104 -5.18 -7.44 -10.62
C ASP A 104 -5.58 -6.76 -9.30
N TYR A 105 -5.39 -7.48 -8.22
CA TYR A 105 -5.73 -7.08 -6.86
C TYR A 105 -4.50 -7.23 -5.96
N LEU A 106 -4.32 -6.30 -5.04
CA LEU A 106 -3.44 -6.45 -3.88
C LEU A 106 -4.29 -7.00 -2.74
N MET A 107 -3.78 -8.00 -2.02
CA MET A 107 -4.48 -8.63 -0.92
C MET A 107 -4.07 -7.99 0.41
N PRO A 108 -5.00 -7.33 1.13
CA PRO A 108 -4.82 -6.98 2.54
C PRO A 108 -4.74 -8.25 3.40
N PHE A 109 -4.32 -8.12 4.67
CA PHE A 109 -4.15 -9.30 5.53
C PHE A 109 -5.47 -10.05 5.79
N ASP A 110 -6.60 -9.36 5.77
CA ASP A 110 -7.96 -9.90 5.90
C ASP A 110 -8.64 -10.15 4.54
N GLY A 111 -7.88 -10.14 3.45
CA GLY A 111 -8.39 -10.39 2.09
C GLY A 111 -8.92 -11.81 1.92
N ASP A 112 -10.07 -11.94 1.26
CA ASP A 112 -10.81 -13.18 1.04
C ASP A 112 -10.97 -13.42 -0.47
N LEU A 113 -10.54 -14.60 -0.94
CA LEU A 113 -10.62 -14.99 -2.35
C LEU A 113 -12.07 -15.17 -2.83
N ASP A 114 -12.99 -15.48 -1.92
CA ASP A 114 -14.41 -15.67 -2.23
C ASP A 114 -15.13 -14.33 -2.40
N ASP A 115 -14.63 -13.26 -1.75
CA ASP A 115 -15.19 -11.89 -1.80
C ASP A 115 -14.12 -10.83 -2.12
N LEU A 116 -13.42 -11.00 -3.25
CA LEU A 116 -12.35 -10.08 -3.68
C LEU A 116 -12.82 -8.62 -3.83
N ASP A 117 -14.05 -8.41 -4.30
CA ASP A 117 -14.55 -7.06 -4.61
C ASP A 117 -14.71 -6.20 -3.33
N ARG A 118 -14.91 -6.83 -2.16
CA ARG A 118 -15.04 -6.13 -0.88
C ARG A 118 -13.79 -6.20 -0.01
N SER A 119 -12.98 -7.24 -0.17
CA SER A 119 -11.85 -7.52 0.74
C SER A 119 -10.48 -7.21 0.13
N ALA A 120 -10.35 -7.12 -1.20
CA ALA A 120 -9.09 -6.83 -1.88
C ALA A 120 -9.04 -5.41 -2.45
N ILE A 121 -7.84 -4.94 -2.83
CA ILE A 121 -7.64 -3.60 -3.40
C ILE A 121 -7.31 -3.74 -4.88
N PRO A 122 -8.21 -3.35 -5.80
CA PRO A 122 -7.91 -3.37 -7.22
C PRO A 122 -6.77 -2.38 -7.55
N ILE A 123 -5.79 -2.82 -8.34
CA ILE A 123 -4.65 -1.94 -8.72
C ILE A 123 -5.13 -0.72 -9.52
N HIS A 124 -6.21 -0.85 -10.31
CA HIS A 124 -6.80 0.28 -11.02
C HIS A 124 -7.34 1.34 -10.06
N TYR A 125 -8.05 0.92 -9.00
CA TYR A 125 -8.58 1.82 -7.97
C TYR A 125 -7.44 2.50 -7.20
N LEU A 126 -6.41 1.73 -6.83
CA LEU A 126 -5.20 2.28 -6.21
C LEU A 126 -4.59 3.38 -7.09
N SER A 127 -4.35 3.07 -8.37
CA SER A 127 -3.73 4.00 -9.32
C SER A 127 -4.55 5.28 -9.49
N GLU A 128 -5.88 5.16 -9.57
CA GLU A 128 -6.78 6.31 -9.63
C GLU A 128 -6.67 7.19 -8.37
N ARG A 129 -6.61 6.57 -7.19
CA ARG A 129 -6.46 7.30 -5.92
C ARG A 129 -5.11 7.99 -5.84
N LEU A 130 -4.00 7.31 -6.15
CA LEU A 130 -2.67 7.89 -6.10
C LEU A 130 -2.54 9.12 -7.02
N ARG A 131 -3.19 9.11 -8.20
CA ARG A 131 -3.23 10.25 -9.14
C ARG A 131 -3.88 11.51 -8.56
N ARG A 132 -4.76 11.38 -7.56
CA ARG A 132 -5.38 12.53 -6.88
C ARG A 132 -4.42 13.26 -5.94
N SER A 133 -3.24 12.71 -5.66
CA SER A 133 -2.23 13.39 -4.85
C SER A 133 -1.74 14.72 -5.44
N GLY A 134 -1.76 14.83 -6.77
CA GLY A 134 -1.20 15.95 -7.52
C GLY A 134 0.32 15.91 -7.68
N ALA A 135 0.96 14.77 -7.45
CA ALA A 135 2.36 14.54 -7.84
C ALA A 135 2.50 14.54 -9.37
N ASP A 136 3.63 15.04 -9.86
CA ASP A 136 4.00 14.93 -11.26
C ASP A 136 4.37 13.49 -11.62
N ASN A 137 5.13 12.82 -10.74
CA ASN A 137 5.55 11.44 -10.94
C ASN A 137 4.97 10.52 -9.88
N ILE A 138 4.40 9.41 -10.32
CA ILE A 138 3.89 8.35 -9.46
C ILE A 138 4.58 7.05 -9.84
N ILE A 139 5.36 6.50 -8.92
CA ILE A 139 6.16 5.29 -9.12
C ILE A 139 5.52 4.15 -8.31
N LEU A 140 5.14 3.05 -8.99
CA LEU A 140 4.58 1.86 -8.36
C LEU A 140 5.61 0.72 -8.44
N LEU A 141 5.98 0.20 -7.27
CA LEU A 141 6.81 -0.99 -7.10
C LEU A 141 5.95 -2.05 -6.40
N ILE A 142 5.64 -3.13 -7.10
CA ILE A 142 4.74 -4.18 -6.59
C ILE A 142 5.50 -5.50 -6.65
N ASP A 143 5.94 -5.97 -5.50
CA ASP A 143 6.52 -7.28 -5.29
C ASP A 143 5.43 -8.23 -4.78
N ALA A 144 4.71 -8.82 -5.72
CA ALA A 144 3.63 -9.74 -5.40
C ALA A 144 3.57 -10.86 -6.42
N CYS A 145 3.46 -12.09 -5.92
CA CYS A 145 3.08 -13.23 -6.77
C CYS A 145 1.71 -12.93 -7.36
N ARG A 146 1.59 -12.99 -8.68
CA ARG A 146 0.32 -12.91 -9.41
C ARG A 146 -0.03 -14.30 -9.90
N SER A 147 -0.30 -15.20 -8.95
CA SER A 147 -0.68 -16.56 -9.30
C SER A 147 -2.01 -16.52 -10.04
N PRO A 148 -2.09 -17.02 -11.28
CA PRO A 148 -3.37 -17.12 -11.98
C PRO A 148 -4.26 -18.14 -11.26
N GLU A 149 -5.59 -17.99 -11.39
CA GLU A 149 -6.54 -19.04 -11.00
C GLU A 149 -6.05 -20.41 -11.48
N GLY A 150 -5.87 -21.38 -10.56
CA GLY A 150 -5.77 -22.79 -10.93
C GLY A 150 -4.49 -23.57 -10.61
N GLN A 151 -3.56 -23.09 -9.78
CA GLN A 151 -2.61 -24.01 -9.12
C GLN A 151 -3.18 -24.42 -7.76
N ARG A 152 -3.97 -25.50 -7.80
CA ARG A 152 -4.30 -26.34 -6.65
C ARG A 152 -3.04 -27.02 -6.12
#